data_AF-A0A5M3MZG8-F1
#
_entry.id   AF-A0A5M3MZG8-F1
#
_cell.length_a   1.000
_cell.length_b   1.000
_cell.length_c   1.000
_cell.angle_alpha   90.00
_cell.angle_beta   90.00
_cell.angle_gamma   90.00
#
_symmetry.space_group_name_H-M   'P 1'
#
loop_
_entity.id
_entity.type
_entity.pdbx_description
1 polymer ?
#
loop_
_entity_poly.entity_id
_entity_poly.type
_entity_poly.pdbx_seq_one_letter_code
_entity_poly.pdbx_strand_id
1 'polypeptide(L)'
;MPKPEGGRWSDARYDKGLQYQLMSDDEDSVDEEGKWKGYYRSRRPKFRSDEHHEFLMAVDAVEDPEPSIRYVKRLRGEETEVPIPYIIDPSVRARRWQIKVDWLEEEDNKKWDRPNRITENGKEWGNDEDPEELIAKKRKVKEEKGQKKRARVSATPKEGKGKAKASVKLVKATTAKPKAAKPKMARAKGKEKEGVDEGAIAGPSKPRAQVVQLNDE
;
A
#
# COMPACT_ATOMS: atom_id res chain seq x y z
N MET A 1 16.43 2.01 -3.84
CA MET A 1 16.87 0.67 -4.24
C MET A 1 17.76 0.82 -5.44
N PRO A 2 18.95 0.21 -5.44
CA PRO A 2 19.77 0.15 -6.64
C PRO A 2 19.01 -0.61 -7.73
N LYS A 3 19.04 -0.10 -8.96
CA LYS A 3 18.54 -0.83 -10.14
C LYS A 3 19.73 -1.50 -10.81
N PRO A 4 19.52 -2.61 -11.52
CA PRO A 4 20.59 -3.21 -12.31
C PRO A 4 21.06 -2.21 -13.37
N GLU A 5 22.35 -1.90 -13.35
CA GLU A 5 22.97 -1.02 -14.35
C GLU A 5 23.07 -1.74 -15.69
N GLY A 6 22.68 -1.07 -16.79
CA GLY A 6 22.97 -1.54 -18.15
C GLY A 6 22.10 -2.67 -18.71
N GLY A 7 20.82 -2.75 -18.37
CA GLY A 7 19.90 -3.79 -18.89
C GLY A 7 18.53 -3.26 -19.31
N ARG A 8 17.62 -4.17 -19.70
CA ARG A 8 16.24 -3.78 -20.06
C ARG A 8 15.48 -3.08 -18.92
N TRP A 9 15.89 -3.33 -17.68
CA TRP A 9 15.24 -2.82 -16.47
C TRP A 9 15.75 -1.45 -15.99
N SER A 10 16.77 -0.88 -16.65
CA SER A 10 17.26 0.46 -16.30
C SER A 10 16.41 1.59 -16.90
N ASP A 11 15.47 1.26 -17.79
CA ASP A 11 14.56 2.21 -18.41
C ASP A 11 13.63 2.85 -17.36
N ALA A 12 13.43 4.17 -17.46
CA ALA A 12 12.58 4.98 -16.60
C ALA A 12 11.13 4.46 -16.55
N ARG A 13 10.70 3.75 -17.61
CA ARG A 13 9.36 3.13 -17.72
C ARG A 13 9.04 2.15 -16.57
N TYR A 14 10.06 1.62 -15.90
CA TYR A 14 9.92 0.68 -14.80
C TYR A 14 9.97 1.35 -13.41
N ASP A 15 10.22 2.65 -13.32
CA ASP A 15 10.37 3.38 -12.05
C ASP A 15 9.10 3.34 -11.22
N LYS A 16 7.94 3.39 -11.88
CA LYS A 16 6.63 3.23 -11.24
C LYS A 16 6.46 1.84 -10.61
N GLY A 17 7.23 0.85 -11.06
CA GLY A 17 7.34 -0.50 -10.46
C GLY A 17 7.89 -0.51 -9.04
N LEU A 18 8.65 0.51 -8.65
CA LEU A 18 9.31 0.62 -7.35
C LEU A 18 8.51 1.43 -6.32
N GLN A 19 7.33 1.95 -6.70
CA GLN A 19 6.54 2.74 -5.78
C GLN A 19 5.87 1.87 -4.71
N TYR A 20 5.91 2.39 -3.48
CA TYR A 20 5.68 1.69 -2.21
C TYR A 20 4.41 0.82 -2.15
N GLN A 21 3.32 1.21 -2.83
CA GLN A 21 2.00 0.58 -2.64
C GLN A 21 1.80 -0.74 -3.39
N LEU A 22 2.80 -1.19 -4.16
CA LEU A 22 2.78 -2.49 -4.82
C LEU A 22 3.79 -3.49 -4.24
N MET A 23 4.50 -3.13 -3.17
CA MET A 23 5.38 -4.06 -2.48
C MET A 23 4.56 -5.09 -1.72
N SER A 24 5.02 -6.34 -1.67
CA SER A 24 4.34 -7.41 -0.94
C SER A 24 4.17 -7.05 0.53
N ASP A 25 3.05 -7.46 1.11
CA ASP A 25 2.96 -7.56 2.57
C ASP A 25 3.91 -8.68 2.99
N ASP A 26 5.05 -8.31 3.56
CA ASP A 26 6.09 -9.24 3.96
C ASP A 26 5.69 -9.83 5.32
N GLU A 27 5.40 -11.12 5.35
CA GLU A 27 5.03 -11.80 6.60
C GLU A 27 6.30 -12.19 7.37
N ASP A 28 6.28 -11.94 8.68
CA ASP A 28 7.29 -12.47 9.60
C ASP A 28 7.29 -14.01 9.54
N SER A 29 8.43 -14.60 9.19
CA SER A 29 8.55 -16.07 9.24
C SER A 29 8.84 -16.52 10.65
N VAL A 30 7.88 -17.23 11.24
CA VAL A 30 8.00 -17.83 12.57
C VAL A 30 8.19 -19.36 12.50
N ASP A 31 8.89 -19.90 13.49
CA ASP A 31 8.99 -21.33 13.78
C ASP A 31 7.68 -21.87 14.37
N GLU A 32 7.57 -23.19 14.48
CA GLU A 32 6.43 -23.86 15.14
C GLU A 32 6.26 -23.41 16.60
N GLU A 33 7.35 -22.98 17.24
CA GLU A 33 7.37 -22.40 18.58
C GLU A 33 7.03 -20.89 18.62
N GLY A 34 6.71 -20.26 17.47
CA GLY A 34 6.43 -18.83 17.37
C GLY A 34 7.66 -17.91 17.42
N LYS A 35 8.88 -18.47 17.36
CA LYS A 35 10.13 -17.70 17.33
C LYS A 35 10.43 -17.18 15.92
N TRP A 36 11.01 -15.98 15.82
CA TRP A 36 11.39 -15.38 14.53
C TRP A 36 12.57 -16.12 13.89
N LYS A 37 12.41 -16.52 12.62
CA LYS A 37 13.41 -17.29 11.86
C LYS A 37 14.54 -16.45 11.26
N GLY A 38 14.51 -15.13 11.42
CA GLY A 38 15.54 -14.25 10.85
C GLY A 38 15.33 -13.87 9.38
N TYR A 39 14.15 -14.13 8.81
CA TYR A 39 13.82 -13.76 7.43
C TYR A 39 12.34 -13.39 7.25
N TYR A 40 12.05 -12.61 6.22
CA TYR A 40 10.69 -12.26 5.82
C TYR A 40 10.21 -13.16 4.68
N ARG A 41 8.92 -13.50 4.65
CA ARG A 41 8.29 -14.21 3.53
C ARG A 41 7.52 -13.21 2.67
N SER A 42 8.05 -12.92 1.49
CA SER A 42 7.43 -12.06 0.48
C SER A 42 6.49 -12.89 -0.39
N ARG A 43 5.18 -12.66 -0.28
CA ARG A 43 4.17 -13.32 -1.11
C ARG A 43 3.82 -12.48 -2.33
N ARG A 44 3.76 -13.10 -3.50
CA ARG A 44 3.37 -12.43 -4.75
C ARG A 44 1.83 -12.30 -4.82
N PRO A 45 1.26 -11.11 -5.05
CA PRO A 45 -0.16 -10.99 -5.34
C PRO A 45 -0.49 -11.67 -6.67
N LYS A 46 -1.60 -12.43 -6.71
CA LYS A 46 -2.03 -13.17 -7.90
C LYS A 46 -2.20 -12.29 -9.14
N PHE A 47 -2.67 -11.06 -8.94
CA PHE A 47 -2.88 -10.07 -10.01
C PHE A 47 -1.59 -9.54 -10.63
N ARG A 48 -0.43 -9.66 -9.97
CA ARG A 48 0.83 -9.03 -10.44
C ARG A 48 1.32 -9.70 -11.71
N SER A 49 1.60 -8.93 -12.77
CA SER A 49 2.14 -9.44 -14.03
C SER A 49 3.46 -10.19 -13.87
N ASP A 50 3.76 -11.11 -14.79
CA ASP A 50 5.06 -11.79 -14.81
C ASP A 50 6.20 -10.81 -15.12
N GLU A 51 5.97 -9.85 -16.03
CA GLU A 51 6.96 -8.81 -16.33
C GLU A 51 7.33 -7.97 -15.09
N HIS A 52 6.34 -7.57 -14.28
CA HIS A 52 6.62 -6.84 -13.03
C HIS A 52 7.28 -7.74 -12.00
N HIS A 53 6.94 -9.02 -11.96
CA HIS A 53 7.62 -9.97 -11.10
C HIS A 53 9.10 -10.13 -11.46
N GLU A 54 9.41 -10.33 -12.74
CA GLU A 54 10.79 -10.44 -13.24
C GLU A 54 11.58 -9.15 -13.01
N PHE A 55 10.96 -7.98 -13.16
CA PHE A 55 11.57 -6.70 -12.82
C PHE A 55 11.99 -6.64 -11.35
N LEU A 56 11.08 -6.99 -10.43
CA LEU A 56 11.38 -6.99 -9.00
C LEU A 56 12.44 -8.05 -8.64
N MET A 57 12.43 -9.20 -9.30
CA MET A 57 13.50 -10.19 -9.14
C MET A 57 14.85 -9.66 -9.57
N ALA A 58 14.92 -8.95 -10.69
CA ALA A 58 16.15 -8.35 -11.17
C ALA A 58 16.65 -7.25 -10.22
N VAL A 59 15.75 -6.46 -9.63
CA VAL A 59 16.10 -5.45 -8.62
C VAL A 59 16.61 -6.10 -7.34
N ASP A 60 15.93 -7.12 -6.84
CA ASP A 60 16.32 -7.82 -5.60
C ASP A 60 17.60 -8.66 -5.78
N ALA A 61 17.98 -8.99 -7.02
CA ALA A 61 19.24 -9.67 -7.33
C ALA A 61 20.46 -8.74 -7.32
N VAL A 62 20.26 -7.42 -7.34
CA VAL A 62 21.35 -6.45 -7.24
C VAL A 62 21.79 -6.36 -5.79
N GLU A 63 23.04 -6.74 -5.53
CA GLU A 63 23.66 -6.57 -4.23
C GLU A 63 23.80 -5.08 -3.91
N ASP A 64 23.46 -4.71 -2.67
CA ASP A 64 23.68 -3.35 -2.19
C ASP A 64 25.20 -3.11 -2.08
N PRO A 65 25.77 -2.07 -2.73
CA PRO A 65 27.19 -1.76 -2.61
C PRO A 65 27.63 -1.48 -1.16
N GLU A 66 26.70 -1.05 -0.30
CA GLU A 66 26.93 -0.82 1.12
C GLU A 66 25.97 -1.69 1.95
N PRO A 67 26.22 -3.01 2.07
CA PRO A 67 25.28 -3.92 2.72
C PRO A 67 25.12 -3.54 4.19
N SER A 68 23.91 -3.17 4.58
CA SER A 68 23.57 -2.91 5.98
C SER A 68 23.55 -4.20 6.78
N ILE A 69 24.13 -4.18 7.99
CA ILE A 69 24.04 -5.28 8.98
C ILE A 69 22.58 -5.61 9.31
N ARG A 70 21.66 -4.67 9.09
CA ARG A 70 20.22 -4.85 9.32
C ARG A 70 19.46 -5.43 8.13
N TYR A 71 20.16 -5.87 7.08
CA TYR A 71 19.51 -6.49 5.95
C TYR A 71 18.92 -7.84 6.37
N VAL A 72 17.59 -7.93 6.34
CA VAL A 72 16.86 -9.17 6.60
C VAL A 72 16.58 -9.84 5.26
N LYS A 73 17.03 -11.10 5.12
CA LYS A 73 16.78 -11.88 3.91
C LYS A 73 15.28 -12.01 3.67
N ARG A 74 14.86 -11.84 2.42
CA ARG A 74 13.49 -12.12 1.97
C ARG A 74 13.45 -13.44 1.23
N LEU A 75 12.63 -14.38 1.70
CA LEU A 75 12.31 -15.59 0.96
C LEU A 75 10.99 -15.40 0.22
N ARG A 76 10.90 -15.95 -0.99
CA ARG A 76 9.66 -15.93 -1.76
C ARG A 76 8.69 -16.97 -1.22
N GLY A 77 7.47 -16.53 -0.96
CA GLY A 77 6.34 -17.38 -0.61
C GLY A 77 5.46 -17.67 -1.81
N GLU A 78 4.42 -18.47 -1.57
CA GLU A 78 3.37 -18.76 -2.56
C GLU A 78 2.59 -17.50 -2.95
N GLU A 79 1.92 -17.58 -4.10
CA GLU A 79 1.02 -16.51 -4.55
C GLU A 79 -0.16 -16.37 -3.58
N THR A 80 -0.59 -15.13 -3.35
CA THR A 80 -1.69 -14.82 -2.45
C THR A 80 -2.75 -13.94 -3.13
N GLU A 81 -4.01 -14.17 -2.78
CA GLU A 81 -5.12 -13.37 -3.27
C GLU A 81 -5.24 -12.11 -2.40
N VAL A 82 -4.69 -11.01 -2.91
CA VAL A 82 -4.74 -9.70 -2.25
C VAL A 82 -5.47 -8.73 -3.17
N PRO A 83 -6.44 -7.95 -2.67
CA PRO A 83 -7.15 -6.96 -3.48
C PRO A 83 -6.21 -5.82 -3.91
N ILE A 84 -6.40 -5.30 -5.12
CA ILE A 84 -5.70 -4.10 -5.56
C ILE A 84 -6.10 -2.92 -4.65
N PRO A 85 -5.16 -2.17 -4.05
CA PRO A 85 -5.50 -1.05 -3.17
C PRO A 85 -6.27 0.06 -3.89
N TYR A 86 -7.06 0.83 -3.13
CA TYR A 86 -7.73 2.01 -3.67
C TYR A 86 -6.83 3.24 -3.47
N ILE A 87 -6.44 3.90 -4.56
CA ILE A 87 -5.46 4.98 -4.51
C ILE A 87 -5.99 6.20 -5.26
N ILE A 88 -6.18 7.30 -4.52
CA ILE A 88 -6.66 8.56 -5.06
C ILE A 88 -5.59 9.19 -5.96
N ASP A 89 -4.33 9.16 -5.52
CA ASP A 89 -3.21 9.72 -6.27
C ASP A 89 -2.85 8.83 -7.48
N PRO A 90 -2.97 9.33 -8.72
CA PRO A 90 -2.58 8.57 -9.90
C PRO A 90 -1.09 8.25 -9.94
N SER A 91 -0.25 9.04 -9.26
CA SER A 91 1.20 8.93 -9.36
C SER A 91 1.78 7.72 -8.65
N VAL A 92 1.04 7.15 -7.70
CA VAL A 92 1.39 5.96 -6.89
C VAL A 92 0.54 4.75 -7.28
N ARG A 93 -0.38 4.92 -8.24
CA ARG A 93 -1.33 3.90 -8.62
C ARG A 93 -0.69 2.83 -9.51
N ALA A 94 -1.19 1.61 -9.38
CA ALA A 94 -0.79 0.51 -10.24
C ALA A 94 -1.00 0.84 -11.73
N ARG A 95 0.01 0.54 -12.55
CA ARG A 95 -0.01 0.70 -14.01
C ARG A 95 -0.45 -0.60 -14.68
N ARG A 96 -0.99 -0.54 -15.90
CA ARG A 96 -1.52 -1.72 -16.61
C ARG A 96 -0.47 -2.82 -16.79
N TRP A 97 0.78 -2.45 -17.10
CA TRP A 97 1.88 -3.41 -17.24
C TRP A 97 2.21 -4.19 -15.96
N GLN A 98 1.81 -3.68 -14.79
CA GLN A 98 2.07 -4.33 -13.49
C GLN A 98 1.05 -5.42 -13.16
N ILE A 99 0.00 -5.56 -13.97
CA ILE A 99 -1.15 -6.42 -13.69
C ILE A 99 -1.28 -7.44 -14.84
N LYS A 100 -1.52 -8.71 -14.50
CA LYS A 100 -1.80 -9.76 -15.49
C LYS A 100 -3.09 -9.39 -16.24
N VAL A 101 -3.01 -9.36 -17.57
CA VAL A 101 -4.16 -9.04 -18.43
C VAL A 101 -5.23 -10.13 -18.27
N ASP A 102 -4.83 -11.39 -18.34
CA ASP A 102 -5.73 -12.54 -18.18
C ASP A 102 -6.50 -12.52 -16.86
N TRP A 103 -5.82 -12.19 -15.75
CA TRP A 103 -6.45 -12.06 -14.44
C TRP A 103 -7.50 -10.96 -14.42
N LEU A 104 -7.29 -9.86 -15.14
CA LEU A 104 -8.19 -8.71 -15.17
C LEU A 104 -9.39 -8.92 -16.09
N GLU A 105 -9.27 -9.80 -17.08
CA GLU A 105 -10.35 -10.20 -17.98
C GLU A 105 -11.38 -11.13 -17.32
N GLU A 106 -11.00 -11.82 -16.24
CA GLU A 106 -11.92 -12.61 -15.41
C GLU A 106 -13.10 -11.75 -14.89
N GLU A 107 -14.33 -12.26 -14.97
CA GLU A 107 -15.53 -11.50 -14.62
C GLU A 107 -15.53 -11.00 -13.17
N ASP A 108 -15.02 -11.81 -12.25
CA ASP A 108 -14.89 -11.47 -10.84
C ASP A 108 -13.91 -10.33 -10.58
N ASN A 109 -12.96 -10.11 -11.49
CA ASN A 109 -11.85 -9.17 -11.34
C ASN A 109 -12.02 -7.89 -12.15
N LYS A 110 -12.95 -7.85 -13.12
CA LYS A 110 -13.36 -6.61 -13.82
C LYS A 110 -13.75 -5.48 -12.87
N LYS A 111 -14.21 -5.80 -11.65
CA LYS A 111 -14.49 -4.80 -10.60
C LYS A 111 -13.26 -3.98 -10.19
N TRP A 112 -12.05 -4.51 -10.39
CA TRP A 112 -10.78 -3.87 -10.11
C TRP A 112 -10.28 -2.99 -11.26
N ASP A 113 -10.76 -3.22 -12.48
CA ASP A 113 -10.46 -2.39 -13.66
C ASP A 113 -11.21 -1.05 -13.61
N ARG A 114 -10.76 -0.19 -12.68
CA ARG A 114 -11.32 1.14 -12.48
C ARG A 114 -10.21 2.17 -12.56
N PRO A 115 -10.50 3.36 -13.13
CA PRO A 115 -9.54 4.46 -13.19
C PRO A 115 -9.03 4.95 -11.82
N ASN A 116 -9.62 4.52 -10.70
CA ASN A 116 -9.17 4.87 -9.34
C ASN A 116 -8.30 3.78 -8.68
N ARG A 117 -8.09 2.64 -9.36
CA ARG A 117 -7.28 1.50 -8.87
C ARG A 117 -6.15 1.12 -9.83
N ILE A 118 -6.44 1.20 -11.12
CA ILE A 118 -5.48 0.96 -12.20
C ILE A 118 -5.41 2.23 -13.05
N THR A 119 -4.20 2.67 -13.34
CA THR A 119 -3.90 3.75 -14.27
C THR A 119 -3.35 3.14 -15.55
N GLU A 120 -3.66 3.74 -16.70
CA GLU A 120 -3.04 3.34 -17.97
C GLU A 120 -1.53 3.56 -17.95
N ASN A 121 -0.82 2.91 -18.87
CA ASN A 121 0.61 3.13 -18.99
C ASN A 121 0.90 4.57 -19.43
N GLY A 122 2.04 5.11 -19.02
CA GLY A 122 2.43 6.48 -19.39
C GLY A 122 3.07 6.54 -20.78
N LYS A 123 3.57 7.73 -21.11
CA LYS A 123 4.27 8.00 -22.38
C LYS A 123 5.47 7.09 -22.64
N GLU A 124 6.15 6.67 -21.57
CA GLU A 124 7.31 5.78 -21.60
C GLU A 124 6.99 4.38 -22.16
N TRP A 125 5.70 4.03 -22.23
CA TRP A 125 5.20 2.78 -22.81
C TRP A 125 4.58 2.97 -24.21
N GLY A 126 4.78 4.13 -24.84
CA GLY A 126 4.27 4.45 -26.18
C GLY A 126 2.87 5.06 -26.22
N ASN A 127 2.30 5.45 -25.07
CA ASN A 127 1.01 6.16 -25.03
C ASN A 127 1.19 7.66 -25.30
N ASP A 128 0.19 8.29 -25.93
CA ASP A 128 0.27 9.70 -26.35
C ASP A 128 0.34 10.70 -25.18
N GLU A 129 -0.27 10.39 -24.03
CA GLU A 129 -0.31 11.27 -22.85
C GLU A 129 -0.05 10.52 -21.54
N ASP A 130 0.69 11.14 -20.61
CA ASP A 130 0.83 10.61 -19.26
C ASP A 130 -0.42 10.97 -18.42
N PRO A 131 -1.08 10.01 -17.78
CA PRO A 131 -2.23 10.27 -16.90
C PRO A 131 -1.90 11.22 -15.74
N GLU A 132 -0.65 11.33 -15.31
CA GLU A 132 -0.22 12.34 -14.33
C GLU A 132 -0.34 13.77 -14.87
N GLU A 133 0.04 13.99 -16.14
CA GLU A 133 -0.11 15.29 -16.80
C GLU A 133 -1.58 15.66 -17.02
N LEU A 134 -2.41 14.69 -17.40
CA LEU A 134 -3.85 14.90 -17.57
C LEU A 134 -4.53 15.34 -16.28
N ILE A 135 -4.16 14.75 -15.16
CA ILE A 135 -4.74 15.09 -13.85
C ILE A 135 -4.20 16.43 -13.36
N ALA A 136 -2.92 16.73 -13.59
CA ALA A 136 -2.35 18.04 -13.30
C ALA A 136 -3.03 19.15 -14.13
N LYS A 137 -3.24 18.94 -15.44
CA LYS A 137 -3.99 19.86 -16.33
C LYS A 137 -5.42 20.07 -15.81
N LYS A 138 -6.15 19.00 -15.47
CA LYS A 138 -7.51 19.10 -14.90
C LYS A 138 -7.54 19.87 -13.57
N ARG A 139 -6.54 19.68 -12.71
CA ARG A 139 -6.43 20.41 -11.44
C ARG A 139 -6.22 21.91 -11.67
N LYS A 140 -5.31 22.28 -12.58
CA LYS A 140 -5.08 23.69 -12.95
C LYS A 140 -6.34 24.37 -13.48
N VAL A 141 -7.07 23.71 -14.38
CA VAL A 141 -8.35 24.24 -14.91
C VAL A 141 -9.40 24.40 -13.80
N LYS A 142 -9.46 23.47 -12.84
CA LYS A 142 -10.37 23.56 -11.71
C LYS A 142 -10.02 24.71 -10.77
N GLU A 143 -8.74 24.92 -10.49
CA GLU A 143 -8.26 26.03 -9.66
C GLU A 143 -8.54 27.38 -10.34
N GLU A 144 -8.27 27.51 -11.64
CA GLU A 144 -8.57 28.72 -12.41
C GLU A 144 -10.07 29.04 -12.42
N LYS A 145 -10.93 28.02 -12.62
CA LYS A 145 -12.39 28.17 -12.56
C LYS A 145 -12.86 28.54 -11.14
N GLY A 146 -12.20 28.04 -10.10
CA GLY A 146 -12.46 28.38 -8.71
C GLY A 146 -12.12 29.83 -8.39
N GLN A 147 -10.98 30.31 -8.86
CA GLN A 147 -10.55 31.70 -8.71
C GLN A 147 -11.49 32.66 -9.44
N LYS A 148 -11.88 32.37 -10.70
CA LYS A 148 -12.87 33.16 -11.44
C LYS A 148 -14.22 33.25 -10.72
N LYS A 149 -14.68 32.16 -10.08
CA LYS A 149 -15.91 32.18 -9.28
C LYS A 149 -15.78 33.02 -8.01
N ARG A 150 -14.64 32.93 -7.30
CA ARG A 150 -14.39 33.73 -6.09
C ARG A 150 -14.31 35.22 -6.39
N ALA A 151 -13.63 35.61 -7.48
CA ALA A 151 -13.55 36.99 -7.94
C ALA A 151 -14.92 37.58 -8.33
N ARG A 152 -15.83 36.76 -8.90
CA ARG A 152 -17.18 37.19 -9.29
C ARG A 152 -18.12 37.41 -8.09
N VAL A 153 -17.92 36.70 -6.98
CA VAL A 153 -18.72 36.87 -5.75
C VAL A 153 -18.25 38.07 -4.92
N SER A 154 -16.97 38.43 -4.99
CA SER A 154 -16.43 39.63 -4.34
C SER A 154 -16.69 40.93 -5.11
N ALA A 155 -17.09 40.85 -6.39
CA ALA A 155 -17.33 42.00 -7.26
C ALA A 155 -18.81 42.43 -7.35
N THR A 156 -19.74 41.74 -6.68
CA THR A 156 -21.13 42.22 -6.55
C THR A 156 -21.24 43.20 -5.37
N PRO A 157 -21.45 44.51 -5.61
CA PRO A 157 -21.68 45.46 -4.54
C PRO A 157 -23.03 45.14 -3.86
N LYS A 158 -22.99 44.91 -2.54
CA LYS A 158 -24.19 44.93 -1.70
C LYS A 158 -24.64 46.38 -1.53
N GLU A 159 -25.38 46.90 -2.50
CA GLU A 159 -26.26 48.05 -2.28
C GLU A 159 -27.69 47.55 -2.06
N GLY A 160 -28.27 47.89 -0.90
CA GLY A 160 -29.67 47.61 -0.62
C GLY A 160 -30.01 47.51 0.87
N LYS A 161 -30.13 48.67 1.53
CA LYS A 161 -30.82 48.86 2.82
C LYS A 161 -32.23 48.28 2.79
N GLY A 162 -32.66 47.66 3.90
CA GLY A 162 -34.09 47.37 4.14
C GLY A 162 -34.36 46.72 5.49
N LYS A 163 -34.58 47.54 6.53
CA LYS A 163 -35.22 47.10 7.79
C LYS A 163 -36.69 46.73 7.49
N ALA A 164 -37.17 45.57 7.94
CA ALA A 164 -38.58 45.40 8.35
C ALA A 164 -38.78 44.11 9.17
N LYS A 165 -39.71 44.21 10.12
CA LYS A 165 -40.10 43.23 11.14
C LYS A 165 -41.07 42.17 10.58
N ALA A 166 -41.35 41.18 11.44
CA ALA A 166 -42.61 40.44 11.59
C ALA A 166 -42.72 39.04 10.96
N SER A 167 -42.61 38.05 11.85
CA SER A 167 -43.54 36.93 12.07
C SER A 167 -44.26 36.30 10.87
N VAL A 168 -43.92 35.04 10.56
CA VAL A 168 -44.94 34.02 10.25
C VAL A 168 -44.60 32.73 11.00
N LYS A 169 -45.52 32.39 11.88
CA LYS A 169 -45.65 31.13 12.61
C LYS A 169 -46.21 30.10 11.62
N LEU A 170 -45.51 29.00 11.36
CA LEU A 170 -46.18 27.79 10.88
C LEU A 170 -45.58 26.57 11.57
N VAL A 171 -46.42 25.94 12.39
CA VAL A 171 -46.16 24.74 13.15
C VAL A 171 -46.82 23.58 12.41
N LYS A 172 -46.06 22.53 12.09
CA LYS A 172 -46.42 21.09 12.18
C LYS A 172 -45.29 20.28 11.51
N ALA A 173 -44.42 19.61 12.24
CA ALA A 173 -44.58 18.38 13.05
C ALA A 173 -44.23 17.11 12.24
N THR A 174 -43.64 16.14 12.96
CA THR A 174 -43.33 14.74 12.59
C THR A 174 -42.00 14.57 11.81
N THR A 175 -41.02 13.73 12.18
CA THR A 175 -40.91 12.65 13.17
C THR A 175 -39.45 12.48 13.56
N ALA A 176 -39.18 12.37 14.86
CA ALA A 176 -37.87 12.01 15.41
C ALA A 176 -37.55 10.52 15.16
N LYS A 177 -36.29 10.21 14.84
CA LYS A 177 -35.74 8.86 15.04
C LYS A 177 -34.36 8.99 15.74
N PRO A 178 -34.13 8.28 16.86
CA PRO A 178 -33.12 8.62 17.85
C PRO A 178 -31.69 8.23 17.45
N LYS A 179 -30.73 9.10 17.83
CA LYS A 179 -29.31 8.80 17.89
C LYS A 179 -29.05 7.77 19.00
N ALA A 180 -28.59 6.58 18.63
CA ALA A 180 -28.02 5.62 19.55
C ALA A 180 -26.74 6.21 20.18
N ALA A 181 -26.79 6.42 21.49
CA ALA A 181 -25.65 6.80 22.30
C ALA A 181 -24.68 5.61 22.40
N LYS A 182 -23.40 5.85 22.08
CA LYS A 182 -22.32 4.88 22.34
C LYS A 182 -22.06 4.83 23.85
N PRO A 183 -22.03 3.66 24.49
CA PRO A 183 -21.62 3.53 25.88
C PRO A 183 -20.12 3.80 26.03
N LYS A 184 -19.78 4.64 27.02
CA LYS A 184 -18.42 4.86 27.51
C LYS A 184 -18.02 3.63 28.32
N MET A 185 -17.14 2.78 27.78
CA MET A 185 -16.49 1.71 28.54
C MET A 185 -15.52 2.33 29.53
N ALA A 186 -15.79 2.09 30.82
CA ALA A 186 -14.95 2.47 31.94
C ALA A 186 -13.63 1.66 31.91
N ARG A 187 -12.53 2.38 32.07
CA ARG A 187 -11.17 1.84 32.20
C ARG A 187 -10.99 1.32 33.63
N ALA A 188 -11.09 0.01 33.81
CA ALA A 188 -10.73 -0.65 35.06
C ALA A 188 -9.20 -0.62 35.24
N LYS A 189 -8.75 -0.07 36.38
CA LYS A 189 -7.39 -0.18 36.91
C LYS A 189 -7.42 -1.19 38.06
N GLY A 190 -6.56 -2.20 37.97
CA GLY A 190 -6.11 -3.12 39.04
C GLY A 190 -5.15 -4.08 38.36
N LYS A 191 -3.84 -4.17 38.62
CA LYS A 191 -2.99 -4.07 39.82
C LYS A 191 -3.14 -5.25 40.79
N GLU A 192 -2.37 -6.30 40.50
CA GLU A 192 -1.81 -7.38 41.35
C GLU A 192 -0.74 -8.04 40.42
N LYS A 193 0.58 -8.03 40.65
CA LYS A 193 1.42 -8.65 41.72
C LYS A 193 0.87 -10.03 42.08
N GLU A 194 1.55 -11.17 42.01
CA GLU A 194 2.94 -11.57 42.20
C GLU A 194 3.04 -13.02 41.67
N GLY A 195 4.22 -13.52 41.32
CA GLY A 195 4.35 -14.95 40.97
C GLY A 195 5.66 -15.30 40.31
N VAL A 196 6.70 -15.40 41.14
CA VAL A 196 7.99 -16.02 40.83
C VAL A 196 7.77 -17.51 40.58
N ASP A 197 8.31 -18.05 39.49
CA ASP A 197 8.78 -19.44 39.49
C ASP A 197 9.94 -19.63 38.52
N GLU A 198 11.12 -19.88 39.09
CA GLU A 198 12.35 -20.24 38.42
C GLU A 198 12.27 -21.72 38.01
N GLY A 199 11.85 -21.99 36.78
CA GLY A 199 11.87 -23.33 36.19
C GLY A 199 13.07 -23.52 35.27
N ALA A 200 14.21 -23.92 35.85
CA ALA A 200 15.39 -24.37 35.12
C ALA A 200 15.13 -25.68 34.36
N ILE A 201 15.27 -25.72 33.03
CA ILE A 201 15.38 -27.00 32.30
C ILE A 201 16.31 -26.90 31.09
N ALA A 202 17.48 -27.56 31.24
CA ALA A 202 18.33 -28.25 30.27
C ALA A 202 18.58 -27.64 28.89
N GLY A 203 19.82 -27.17 28.67
CA GLY A 203 20.35 -26.85 27.36
C GLY A 203 20.57 -28.09 26.47
N PRO A 204 20.46 -27.97 25.14
CA PRO A 204 20.77 -29.06 24.22
C PRO A 204 22.29 -29.30 24.15
N SER A 205 22.65 -30.51 24.55
CA SER A 205 23.95 -31.16 24.36
C SER A 205 24.45 -31.02 22.92
N LYS A 206 25.67 -30.51 22.74
CA LYS A 206 26.37 -30.48 21.45
C LYS A 206 26.70 -31.90 21.00
N PRO A 207 26.39 -32.32 19.76
CA PRO A 207 26.90 -33.57 19.22
C PRO A 207 28.42 -33.49 19.05
N ARG A 208 29.09 -34.46 19.65
CA ARG A 208 30.53 -34.74 19.58
C ARG A 208 30.91 -35.10 18.15
N ALA A 209 31.75 -34.29 17.52
CA ALA A 209 32.35 -34.60 16.22
C ALA A 209 33.14 -35.91 16.32
N GLN A 210 32.72 -36.91 15.55
CA GLN A 210 33.52 -38.13 15.34
C GLN A 210 34.62 -37.79 14.34
N VAL A 211 35.86 -37.90 14.80
CA VAL A 211 37.06 -37.90 13.96
C VAL A 211 37.06 -39.22 13.20
N VAL A 212 36.74 -39.19 11.91
CA VAL A 212 36.95 -40.31 11.00
C VAL A 212 38.44 -40.34 10.67
N GLN A 213 39.14 -41.36 11.17
CA GLN A 213 40.49 -41.68 10.75
C GLN A 213 40.42 -42.24 9.33
N LEU A 214 41.02 -41.53 8.37
CA LEU A 214 41.43 -42.07 7.08
C LEU A 214 42.57 -43.06 7.34
N ASN A 215 42.33 -44.34 7.06
CA ASN A 215 43.39 -45.30 6.84
C ASN A 215 43.60 -45.35 5.32
N ASP A 216 44.77 -44.87 4.89
CA ASP A 216 45.34 -45.16 3.58
C ASP A 216 45.84 -46.61 3.57
N GLU A 217 45.34 -47.41 2.63
CA GLU A 217 46.02 -48.59 2.07
C GLU A 217 45.67 -48.72 0.59
#